data_AF-A0A7S1QWK9-F1
#
_entry.id   AF-A0A7S1QWK9-F1
#
_cell.length_a   1.000
_cell.length_b   1.000
_cell.length_c   1.000
_cell.angle_alpha   90.00
_cell.angle_beta   90.00
_cell.angle_gamma   90.00
#
_symmetry.space_group_name_H-M   'P 1'
#
loop_
_entity.id
_entity.type
_entity.pdbx_description
1 polymer ?
#
loop_
_entity_poly.entity_id
_entity_poly.type
_entity_poly.pdbx_seq_one_letter_code
_entity_poly.pdbx_strand_id
1 'polypeptide(L)'
;DLAMQETDYGLKGVMTRLGHDGGPVWLGDSKWQRRVGSVGQEGAKRVYPGKAIGGQTGGRILYKFNKSVYRIDYKNSLIYVNGDFDCDIGAYVIIKDIDNIRAKTAFNEARGKPAFPTFVPPKDEDLSALTTDECQLVSEPLWRYFRDEPVSSAKIAQQDIDDAKRSTTTQVVEKKKAYDHHKWRTDRRKAKKERRESRKEFMKVKRVEIAAKQDEARRKKIMSRRKVK
;
A
#
# COMPACT_ATOMS: atom_id res chain seq x y z
N ASP A 1 -3.52 5.90 12.49
CA ASP A 1 -3.33 7.36 12.51
C ASP A 1 -1.87 7.73 12.39
N LEU A 2 -1.60 8.82 11.67
CA LEU A 2 -0.26 9.33 11.42
C LEU A 2 -0.16 10.74 12.00
N ALA A 3 0.92 11.02 12.73
CA ALA A 3 1.29 12.36 13.15
C ALA A 3 2.68 12.70 12.59
N MET A 4 2.79 13.83 11.92
CA MET A 4 4.02 14.27 11.26
C MET A 4 4.12 15.79 11.27
N GLN A 5 5.30 16.33 11.02
CA GLN A 5 5.47 17.77 10.85
C GLN A 5 5.09 18.19 9.43
N GLU A 6 4.21 19.18 9.31
CA GLU A 6 3.82 19.79 8.04
C GLU A 6 4.98 20.61 7.46
N THR A 7 5.12 20.62 6.13
CA THR A 7 6.08 21.46 5.41
C THR A 7 5.97 22.92 5.85
N ASP A 8 7.10 23.59 6.10
CA ASP A 8 7.08 25.00 6.49
C ASP A 8 6.98 25.92 5.27
N TYR A 9 5.89 26.68 5.20
CA TYR A 9 5.65 27.63 4.13
C TYR A 9 6.04 29.06 4.51
N GLY A 10 6.47 29.31 5.75
CA GLY A 10 6.85 30.63 6.24
C GLY A 10 5.66 31.57 6.42
N LEU A 11 5.95 32.89 6.43
CA LEU A 11 4.92 33.92 6.53
C LEU A 11 4.12 34.01 5.23
N LYS A 12 2.83 33.61 5.26
CA LYS A 12 1.94 33.72 4.11
C LYS A 12 0.84 34.76 4.33
N GLY A 13 0.47 35.41 3.23
CA GLY A 13 -0.69 36.29 3.17
C GLY A 13 -2.01 35.54 3.31
N VAL A 14 -3.09 36.28 3.53
CA VAL A 14 -4.43 35.75 3.79
C VAL A 14 -4.93 34.85 2.65
N MET A 15 -4.67 35.24 1.40
CA MET A 15 -5.13 34.50 0.23
C MET A 15 -4.57 33.08 0.19
N THR A 16 -3.27 32.90 0.40
CA THR A 16 -2.62 31.57 0.37
C THR A 16 -2.89 30.76 1.62
N ARG A 17 -2.92 31.41 2.79
CA ARG A 17 -3.09 30.71 4.08
C ARG A 17 -4.52 30.22 4.31
N LEU A 18 -5.51 31.00 3.89
CA LEU A 18 -6.92 30.82 4.24
C LEU A 18 -7.84 30.74 3.02
N GLY A 19 -7.32 30.89 1.81
CA GLY A 19 -8.11 30.82 0.58
C GLY A 19 -9.02 32.02 0.35
N HIS A 20 -8.68 33.22 0.86
CA HIS A 20 -9.46 34.44 0.53
C HIS A 20 -9.27 34.83 -0.94
N ASP A 21 -10.36 35.27 -1.59
CA ASP A 21 -10.37 35.63 -3.01
C ASP A 21 -9.64 36.93 -3.34
N GLY A 22 -9.50 37.85 -2.36
CA GLY A 22 -8.91 39.17 -2.57
C GLY A 22 -9.87 40.15 -3.25
N GLY A 23 -9.31 41.19 -3.86
CA GLY A 23 -10.06 42.25 -4.54
C GLY A 23 -9.99 42.17 -6.07
N PRO A 24 -11.00 42.61 -6.84
CA PRO A 24 -10.89 42.71 -8.29
C PRO A 24 -9.70 43.54 -8.75
N VAL A 25 -9.08 43.07 -9.82
CA VAL A 25 -7.85 43.65 -10.38
C VAL A 25 -8.16 44.69 -11.45
N TRP A 26 -9.30 44.57 -12.15
CA TRP A 26 -9.57 45.30 -13.39
C TRP A 26 -10.41 46.58 -13.22
N LEU A 27 -11.05 46.81 -12.06
CA LEU A 27 -11.98 47.94 -11.84
C LEU A 27 -11.28 49.26 -11.42
N GLY A 28 -10.02 49.49 -11.83
CA GLY A 28 -9.31 50.76 -11.58
C GLY A 28 -8.94 51.01 -10.13
N ASP A 29 -8.84 49.96 -9.32
CA ASP A 29 -8.93 50.09 -7.89
C ASP A 29 -7.53 49.93 -7.22
N SER A 30 -7.22 50.71 -6.17
CA SER A 30 -5.83 50.99 -5.77
C SER A 30 -5.34 50.27 -4.50
N LYS A 31 -4.25 49.47 -4.62
CA LYS A 31 -3.50 48.84 -3.51
C LYS A 31 -4.25 47.84 -2.61
N TRP A 32 -5.39 47.29 -3.03
CA TRP A 32 -6.24 46.42 -2.20
C TRP A 32 -6.41 44.99 -2.75
N GLN A 33 -5.83 44.68 -3.91
CA GLN A 33 -6.00 43.39 -4.62
C GLN A 33 -5.73 42.16 -3.75
N ARG A 34 -4.79 42.25 -2.80
CA ARG A 34 -4.39 41.15 -1.89
C ARG A 34 -4.67 41.42 -0.41
N ARG A 35 -5.52 42.40 -0.09
CA ARG A 35 -5.84 42.77 1.30
C ARG A 35 -6.90 41.86 1.92
N VAL A 36 -6.98 41.89 3.25
CA VAL A 36 -7.92 41.07 4.05
C VAL A 36 -9.38 41.54 3.96
N GLY A 37 -9.63 42.78 3.54
CA GLY A 37 -10.95 43.40 3.58
C GLY A 37 -11.37 43.86 4.98
N SER A 38 -12.67 43.86 5.27
CA SER A 38 -13.19 44.26 6.58
C SER A 38 -13.00 43.17 7.64
N VAL A 39 -12.59 43.57 8.85
CA VAL A 39 -12.24 42.65 9.95
C VAL A 39 -13.30 42.65 11.06
N GLY A 40 -14.09 43.71 11.18
CA GLY A 40 -15.05 43.91 12.28
C GLY A 40 -16.37 44.55 11.83
N GLN A 41 -17.33 44.57 12.75
CA GLN A 41 -18.66 45.16 12.59
C GLN A 41 -18.94 46.10 13.77
N GLU A 42 -19.80 47.09 13.53
CA GLU A 42 -20.32 47.96 14.59
C GLU A 42 -20.98 47.15 15.72
N GLY A 43 -20.73 47.55 16.97
CA GLY A 43 -21.13 46.83 18.18
C GLY A 43 -20.03 45.90 18.74
N ALA A 44 -19.17 45.34 17.89
CA ALA A 44 -17.98 44.60 18.34
C ALA A 44 -16.83 45.57 18.65
N LYS A 45 -16.55 45.80 19.94
CA LYS A 45 -15.49 46.72 20.40
C LYS A 45 -14.06 46.17 20.21
N ARG A 46 -13.91 44.97 19.63
CA ARG A 46 -12.62 44.32 19.38
C ARG A 46 -12.75 43.29 18.25
N VAL A 47 -11.61 42.86 17.71
CA VAL A 47 -11.56 41.69 16.82
C VAL A 47 -11.74 40.41 17.65
N TYR A 48 -12.63 39.54 17.22
CA TYR A 48 -12.86 38.25 17.89
C TYR A 48 -11.64 37.30 17.72
N PRO A 49 -11.34 36.47 18.73
CA PRO A 49 -10.26 35.49 18.63
C PRO A 49 -10.57 34.46 17.54
N GLY A 50 -9.53 33.97 16.87
CA GLY A 50 -9.68 33.06 15.74
C GLY A 50 -10.04 33.73 14.40
N LYS A 51 -10.05 35.07 14.33
CA LYS A 51 -10.22 35.78 13.06
C LYS A 51 -9.12 35.40 12.07
N ALA A 52 -9.53 35.16 10.83
CA ALA A 52 -8.69 34.69 9.75
C ALA A 52 -7.80 35.84 9.20
N ILE A 53 -6.48 35.78 9.44
CA ILE A 53 -5.50 36.81 9.06
C ILE A 53 -4.22 36.11 8.54
N GLY A 54 -3.39 36.84 7.78
CA GLY A 54 -2.08 36.37 7.33
C GLY A 54 -1.16 36.05 8.51
N GLY A 55 -0.18 35.18 8.30
CA GLY A 55 0.77 34.75 9.33
C GLY A 55 1.53 33.49 8.93
N GLN A 56 2.21 32.86 9.89
CA GLN A 56 2.95 31.63 9.67
C GLN A 56 2.00 30.49 9.22
N THR A 57 2.38 29.83 8.13
CA THR A 57 1.71 28.66 7.57
C THR A 57 2.69 27.50 7.54
N GLY A 58 2.21 26.29 7.87
CA GLY A 58 3.08 25.11 7.94
C GLY A 58 3.84 25.00 9.26
N GLY A 59 4.75 24.03 9.32
CA GLY A 59 5.59 23.77 10.50
C GLY A 59 4.82 23.28 11.73
N ARG A 60 3.56 22.85 11.55
CA ARG A 60 2.69 22.35 12.62
C ARG A 60 2.67 20.83 12.61
N ILE A 61 2.23 20.22 13.72
CA ILE A 61 1.97 18.78 13.74
C ILE A 61 0.66 18.51 13.00
N LEU A 62 0.75 17.82 11.88
CA LEU A 62 -0.36 17.37 11.05
C LEU A 62 -0.77 15.95 11.44
N TYR A 63 -2.05 15.77 11.75
CA TYR A 63 -2.65 14.47 12.01
C TYR A 63 -3.45 14.00 10.79
N LYS A 64 -3.11 12.84 10.25
CA LYS A 64 -3.89 12.15 9.21
C LYS A 64 -4.52 10.90 9.80
N PHE A 65 -5.85 10.93 9.91
CA PHE A 65 -6.63 9.84 10.46
C PHE A 65 -7.05 8.84 9.39
N ASN A 66 -7.25 7.58 9.80
CA ASN A 66 -7.88 6.54 8.98
C ASN A 66 -7.22 6.31 7.60
N LYS A 67 -5.88 6.31 7.56
CA LYS A 67 -5.10 5.95 6.37
C LYS A 67 -4.84 4.45 6.34
N SER A 68 -5.04 3.84 5.17
CA SER A 68 -4.84 2.40 4.97
C SER A 68 -3.41 2.07 4.59
N VAL A 69 -2.88 1.00 5.18
CA VAL A 69 -1.61 0.39 4.78
C VAL A 69 -1.84 -0.38 3.49
N TYR A 70 -1.03 -0.11 2.46
CA TYR A 70 -1.08 -0.79 1.16
C TYR A 70 -0.16 -2.00 1.12
N ARG A 71 1.08 -1.81 1.55
CA ARG A 71 2.13 -2.82 1.48
C ARG A 71 3.09 -2.65 2.66
N ILE A 72 3.60 -3.77 3.16
CA ILE A 72 4.67 -3.82 4.15
C ILE A 72 5.81 -4.63 3.55
N ASP A 73 7.01 -4.06 3.59
CA ASP A 73 8.26 -4.76 3.32
C ASP A 73 9.02 -4.88 4.64
N TYR A 74 8.96 -6.07 5.23
CA TYR A 74 9.53 -6.31 6.55
C TYR A 74 11.05 -6.54 6.51
N LYS A 75 11.63 -6.80 5.33
CA LYS A 75 13.09 -6.93 5.19
C LYS A 75 13.76 -5.56 5.26
N ASN A 76 13.18 -4.59 4.55
CA ASN A 76 13.71 -3.22 4.51
C ASN A 76 13.06 -2.30 5.57
N SER A 77 12.15 -2.82 6.39
CA SER A 77 11.38 -2.06 7.39
C SER A 77 10.60 -0.87 6.77
N LEU A 78 10.00 -1.09 5.59
CA LEU A 78 9.24 -0.07 4.86
C LEU A 78 7.74 -0.33 4.97
N ILE A 79 6.98 0.73 5.22
CA ILE A 79 5.52 0.70 5.24
C ILE A 79 5.02 1.67 4.17
N TYR A 80 4.23 1.15 3.23
CA TYR A 80 3.60 1.93 2.17
C TYR A 80 2.18 2.27 2.60
N VAL A 81 1.90 3.56 2.77
CA VAL A 81 0.58 4.07 3.15
C VAL A 81 -0.05 4.81 1.98
N ASN A 82 -1.37 4.63 1.80
CA ASN A 82 -2.09 5.33 0.73
C ASN A 82 -2.41 6.78 1.10
N GLY A 83 -2.13 7.67 0.14
CA GLY A 83 -2.56 9.06 0.14
C GLY A 83 -1.40 10.04 0.19
N ASP A 84 -1.74 11.32 0.06
CA ASP A 84 -0.76 12.40 0.01
C ASP A 84 -0.50 12.98 1.40
N PHE A 85 0.77 13.33 1.62
CA PHE A 85 1.27 13.89 2.86
C PHE A 85 2.02 15.19 2.54
N ASP A 86 1.63 16.26 3.22
CA ASP A 86 2.33 17.53 3.14
C ASP A 86 3.43 17.53 4.21
N CYS A 87 4.56 16.93 3.87
CA CYS A 87 5.67 16.68 4.77
C CYS A 87 6.96 16.54 3.98
N ASP A 88 8.05 17.06 4.53
CA ASP A 88 9.38 16.94 3.91
C ASP A 88 9.95 15.51 4.04
N ILE A 89 10.68 15.08 3.01
CA ILE A 89 11.36 13.78 3.02
C ILE A 89 12.43 13.76 4.11
N GLY A 90 12.36 12.76 5.00
CA GLY A 90 13.28 12.61 6.13
C GLY A 90 12.69 13.03 7.48
N ALA A 91 11.50 13.62 7.50
CA ALA A 91 10.78 13.90 8.74
C ALA A 91 10.36 12.61 9.47
N TYR A 92 10.38 12.66 10.80
CA TYR A 92 9.88 11.56 11.62
C TYR A 92 8.36 11.53 11.63
N VAL A 93 7.79 10.33 11.47
CA VAL A 93 6.35 10.09 11.47
C VAL A 93 5.99 9.15 12.60
N ILE A 94 5.02 9.55 13.42
CA ILE A 94 4.46 8.71 14.48
C ILE A 94 3.26 7.96 13.91
N ILE A 95 3.36 6.64 13.89
CA ILE A 95 2.28 5.74 13.45
C ILE A 95 1.60 5.17 14.68
N LYS A 96 0.27 5.25 14.70
CA LYS A 96 -0.58 4.64 15.73
C LYS A 96 -1.68 3.82 15.08
N ASP A 97 -2.09 2.75 15.74
CA ASP A 97 -3.27 2.00 15.34
C ASP A 97 -4.54 2.85 15.55
N ILE A 98 -5.60 2.47 14.85
CA ILE A 98 -6.91 3.14 14.93
C ILE A 98 -7.81 2.28 15.80
N ASP A 99 -8.53 2.88 16.74
CA ASP A 99 -9.45 2.13 17.60
C ASP A 99 -10.70 1.68 16.83
N ASN A 100 -11.33 2.62 16.11
CA ASN A 100 -12.62 2.43 15.46
C ASN A 100 -12.67 3.04 14.06
N ILE A 101 -13.28 2.31 13.12
CA ILE A 101 -13.56 2.77 11.75
C ILE A 101 -15.08 2.73 11.55
N ARG A 102 -15.71 3.90 11.35
CA ARG A 102 -17.17 4.04 11.17
C ARG A 102 -17.97 3.31 12.28
N ALA A 103 -17.64 3.61 13.54
CA ALA A 103 -18.23 3.01 14.74
C ALA A 103 -18.06 1.48 14.88
N LYS A 104 -17.16 0.87 14.12
CA LYS A 104 -16.77 -0.54 14.27
C LYS A 104 -15.33 -0.63 14.71
N THR A 105 -15.06 -1.43 15.75
CA THR A 105 -13.69 -1.70 16.22
C THR A 105 -12.81 -2.18 15.07
N ALA A 106 -11.62 -1.59 14.94
CA ALA A 106 -10.69 -1.89 13.86
C ALA A 106 -10.28 -3.37 13.90
N PHE A 107 -9.95 -3.84 15.09
CA PHE A 107 -9.56 -5.23 15.37
C PHE A 107 -10.74 -6.01 15.93
N ASN A 108 -11.26 -6.95 15.13
CA ASN A 108 -12.37 -7.82 15.49
C ASN A 108 -12.24 -9.18 14.77
N GLU A 109 -13.09 -10.13 15.10
CA GLU A 109 -12.99 -11.50 14.53
C GLU A 109 -13.27 -11.55 13.03
N ALA A 110 -14.05 -10.59 12.51
CA ALA A 110 -14.38 -10.51 11.09
C ALA A 110 -13.24 -9.96 10.22
N ARG A 111 -12.38 -9.10 10.77
CA ARG A 111 -11.26 -8.46 10.06
C ARG A 111 -9.91 -9.08 10.39
N GLY A 112 -9.74 -9.55 11.61
CA GLY A 112 -8.48 -10.05 12.14
C GLY A 112 -8.11 -9.40 13.48
N LYS A 113 -7.33 -10.15 14.26
CA LYS A 113 -6.74 -9.69 15.52
C LYS A 113 -5.28 -9.29 15.29
N PRO A 114 -4.77 -8.25 15.98
CA PRO A 114 -3.38 -7.83 15.85
C PRO A 114 -2.44 -8.79 16.60
N ALA A 115 -1.16 -8.70 16.32
CA ALA A 115 -0.12 -9.33 17.14
C ALA A 115 0.07 -8.52 18.43
N PHE A 116 -0.68 -8.88 19.47
CA PHE A 116 -0.66 -8.21 20.75
C PHE A 116 0.33 -8.87 21.72
N PRO A 117 1.13 -8.12 22.50
CA PRO A 117 1.29 -6.66 22.50
C PRO A 117 2.09 -6.11 21.31
N THR A 118 3.02 -6.90 20.78
CA THR A 118 3.84 -6.59 19.62
C THR A 118 4.15 -7.87 18.83
N PHE A 119 4.59 -7.73 17.59
CA PHE A 119 5.02 -8.86 16.76
C PHE A 119 6.34 -9.44 17.29
N VAL A 120 6.38 -10.76 17.52
CA VAL A 120 7.57 -11.51 17.90
C VAL A 120 7.95 -12.44 16.74
N PRO A 121 9.14 -12.27 16.13
CA PRO A 121 9.56 -13.12 15.03
C PRO A 121 9.82 -14.55 15.50
N PRO A 122 9.51 -15.57 14.68
CA PRO A 122 9.89 -16.94 14.98
C PRO A 122 11.42 -17.10 14.97
N LYS A 123 11.94 -17.94 15.84
CA LYS A 123 13.40 -18.12 16.01
C LYS A 123 14.11 -18.68 14.77
N ASP A 124 13.37 -19.37 13.90
CA ASP A 124 13.90 -20.04 12.71
C ASP A 124 13.99 -19.11 11.48
N GLU A 125 13.53 -17.87 11.58
CA GLU A 125 13.47 -16.93 10.46
C GLU A 125 14.72 -16.05 10.36
N ASP A 126 15.50 -16.27 9.30
CA ASP A 126 16.69 -15.48 8.97
C ASP A 126 16.42 -14.52 7.80
N LEU A 127 16.15 -13.24 8.08
CA LEU A 127 15.84 -12.20 7.07
C LEU A 127 16.94 -11.98 6.02
N SER A 128 18.19 -12.29 6.36
CA SER A 128 19.34 -12.16 5.46
C SER A 128 19.31 -13.16 4.29
N ALA A 129 18.73 -14.34 4.52
CA ALA A 129 18.64 -15.40 3.51
C ALA A 129 17.47 -15.19 2.52
N LEU A 130 16.44 -14.47 2.95
CA LEU A 130 15.26 -14.16 2.12
C LEU A 130 15.55 -13.05 1.10
N THR A 131 14.85 -13.09 -0.02
CA THR A 131 14.89 -12.00 -1.02
C THR A 131 13.87 -10.92 -0.69
N THR A 132 14.09 -9.68 -1.14
CA THR A 132 13.17 -8.56 -0.87
C THR A 132 11.77 -8.80 -1.45
N ASP A 133 11.66 -9.49 -2.58
CA ASP A 133 10.37 -9.82 -3.19
C ASP A 133 9.56 -10.85 -2.40
N GLU A 134 10.23 -11.74 -1.67
CA GLU A 134 9.59 -12.72 -0.79
C GLU A 134 9.07 -12.09 0.50
N CYS A 135 9.65 -10.94 0.89
CA CYS A 135 9.34 -10.24 2.13
C CYS A 135 8.25 -9.16 1.99
N GLN A 136 7.41 -9.24 0.95
CA GLN A 136 6.34 -8.28 0.70
C GLN A 136 4.99 -8.81 1.16
N LEU A 137 4.31 -8.04 2.02
CA LEU A 137 2.92 -8.26 2.41
C LEU A 137 2.06 -7.18 1.76
N VAL A 138 1.10 -7.58 0.92
CA VAL A 138 0.21 -6.65 0.20
C VAL A 138 -1.19 -6.75 0.79
N SER A 139 -1.83 -5.61 1.00
CA SER A 139 -3.19 -5.53 1.51
C SER A 139 -4.20 -6.08 0.50
N GLU A 140 -5.38 -6.45 0.99
CA GLU A 140 -6.54 -6.67 0.12
C GLU A 140 -6.89 -5.40 -0.68
N PRO A 141 -7.57 -5.55 -1.83
CA PRO A 141 -7.99 -4.40 -2.64
C PRO A 141 -8.94 -3.49 -1.85
N LEU A 142 -8.60 -2.20 -1.77
CA LEU A 142 -9.39 -1.20 -1.05
C LEU A 142 -10.70 -0.86 -1.77
N TRP A 143 -10.70 -0.97 -3.10
CA TRP A 143 -11.86 -0.71 -3.94
C TRP A 143 -12.46 -2.02 -4.42
N ARG A 144 -13.80 -2.09 -4.46
CA ARG A 144 -14.54 -3.29 -4.89
C ARG A 144 -14.68 -3.40 -6.41
N TYR A 145 -14.57 -2.29 -7.11
CA TYR A 145 -14.71 -2.17 -8.56
C TYR A 145 -13.64 -1.19 -9.08
N PHE A 146 -13.42 -1.23 -10.38
CA PHE A 146 -12.48 -0.32 -11.04
C PHE A 146 -13.00 1.12 -10.98
N ARG A 147 -12.18 2.06 -10.52
CA ARG A 147 -12.64 3.42 -10.16
C ARG A 147 -13.06 4.27 -11.36
N ASP A 148 -12.49 4.02 -12.53
CA ASP A 148 -12.81 4.82 -13.73
C ASP A 148 -14.15 4.39 -14.36
N GLU A 149 -14.67 3.24 -13.95
CA GLU A 149 -15.95 2.71 -14.40
C GLU A 149 -17.05 2.88 -13.33
N PRO A 150 -18.31 3.02 -13.74
CA PRO A 150 -19.41 2.98 -12.78
C PRO A 150 -19.52 1.58 -12.17
N VAL A 151 -20.21 1.50 -11.03
CA VAL A 151 -20.53 0.22 -10.37
C VAL A 151 -21.24 -0.70 -11.37
N SER A 152 -21.01 -2.01 -11.29
CA SER A 152 -21.61 -3.00 -12.20
C SER A 152 -23.12 -2.85 -12.37
N SER A 153 -23.85 -2.50 -11.31
CA SER A 153 -25.30 -2.26 -11.35
C SER A 153 -25.74 -1.08 -12.22
N ALA A 154 -24.83 -0.14 -12.49
CA ALA A 154 -25.07 1.04 -13.30
C ALA A 154 -24.43 0.93 -14.70
N LYS A 155 -23.79 -0.20 -15.02
CA LYS A 155 -23.22 -0.44 -16.36
C LYS A 155 -24.31 -0.90 -17.32
N ILE A 156 -24.24 -0.40 -18.55
CA ILE A 156 -25.16 -0.76 -19.65
C ILE A 156 -24.99 -2.22 -20.06
N ALA A 157 -23.75 -2.70 -20.10
CA ALA A 157 -23.40 -4.09 -20.31
C ALA A 157 -22.07 -4.38 -19.61
N GLN A 158 -21.97 -5.54 -18.95
CA GLN A 158 -20.73 -6.04 -18.39
C GLN A 158 -20.58 -7.51 -18.82
N GLN A 159 -19.44 -7.83 -19.42
CA GLN A 159 -19.07 -9.23 -19.64
C GLN A 159 -18.39 -9.73 -18.37
N ASP A 160 -19.08 -10.57 -17.61
CA ASP A 160 -18.49 -11.27 -16.48
C ASP A 160 -17.72 -12.48 -17.02
N ILE A 161 -16.40 -12.36 -17.10
CA ILE A 161 -15.52 -13.51 -17.33
C ILE A 161 -15.39 -14.23 -16.00
N ASP A 162 -15.70 -15.53 -15.97
CA ASP A 162 -15.50 -16.40 -14.80
C ASP A 162 -14.00 -16.50 -14.47
N ASP A 163 -13.50 -15.50 -13.75
CA ASP A 163 -12.16 -15.47 -13.21
C ASP A 163 -12.05 -16.49 -12.07
N ALA A 164 -10.89 -17.16 -11.95
CA ALA A 164 -10.56 -18.08 -10.86
C ALA A 164 -10.61 -17.45 -9.44
N LYS A 165 -10.96 -16.17 -9.33
CA LYS A 165 -11.01 -15.38 -8.10
C LYS A 165 -12.32 -15.54 -7.32
N ARG A 166 -13.44 -15.82 -7.98
CA ARG A 166 -14.74 -16.06 -7.31
C ARG A 166 -15.76 -16.67 -8.26
N SER A 167 -16.35 -17.80 -7.86
CA SER A 167 -17.57 -18.34 -8.48
C SER A 167 -18.73 -18.18 -7.51
N THR A 168 -19.80 -17.49 -7.93
CA THR A 168 -21.01 -17.27 -7.12
C THR A 168 -21.99 -18.45 -7.20
N THR A 169 -21.67 -19.48 -7.99
CA THR A 169 -22.54 -20.65 -8.21
C THR A 169 -22.73 -21.45 -6.92
N THR A 170 -23.91 -21.32 -6.32
CA THR A 170 -24.32 -22.04 -5.09
C THR A 170 -24.75 -23.48 -5.37
N GLN A 171 -24.99 -23.82 -6.64
CA GLN A 171 -25.41 -25.17 -7.01
C GLN A 171 -24.24 -26.15 -6.88
N VAL A 172 -24.41 -27.13 -5.99
CA VAL A 172 -23.45 -28.23 -5.82
C VAL A 172 -23.53 -29.10 -7.07
N VAL A 173 -22.60 -28.89 -8.00
CA VAL A 173 -22.44 -29.79 -9.15
C VAL A 173 -22.07 -31.17 -8.65
N GLU A 174 -22.85 -32.19 -9.03
CA GLU A 174 -22.57 -33.58 -8.67
C GLU A 174 -21.16 -33.97 -9.12
N LYS A 175 -20.38 -34.56 -8.21
CA LYS A 175 -19.02 -34.99 -8.52
C LYS A 175 -19.07 -36.10 -9.57
N LYS A 176 -18.25 -35.98 -10.61
CA LYS A 176 -18.08 -37.05 -11.62
C LYS A 176 -17.79 -38.39 -10.92
N LYS A 177 -18.49 -39.45 -11.33
CA LYS A 177 -18.30 -40.80 -10.80
C LYS A 177 -16.86 -41.27 -11.08
N ALA A 178 -16.16 -41.73 -10.04
CA ALA A 178 -14.85 -42.34 -10.21
C ALA A 178 -15.03 -43.82 -10.59
N TYR A 179 -14.63 -44.19 -11.80
CA TYR A 179 -14.71 -45.57 -12.29
C TYR A 179 -13.52 -46.42 -11.85
N ASP A 180 -12.34 -45.81 -11.75
CA ASP A 180 -11.11 -46.44 -11.26
C ASP A 180 -10.53 -45.61 -10.10
N HIS A 181 -10.62 -46.16 -8.89
CA HIS A 181 -10.11 -45.51 -7.68
C HIS A 181 -8.58 -45.49 -7.60
N HIS A 182 -7.88 -46.43 -8.23
CA HIS A 182 -6.41 -46.43 -8.26
C HIS A 182 -5.90 -45.33 -9.18
N LYS A 183 -6.44 -45.24 -10.40
CA LYS A 183 -6.14 -44.15 -11.34
C LYS A 183 -6.51 -42.77 -10.76
N TRP A 184 -7.69 -42.65 -10.17
CA TRP A 184 -8.09 -41.40 -9.51
C TRP A 184 -7.13 -40.97 -8.37
N ARG A 185 -6.66 -41.92 -7.55
CA ARG A 185 -5.69 -41.63 -6.48
C ARG A 185 -4.31 -41.24 -7.03
N THR A 186 -3.84 -41.91 -8.08
CA THR A 186 -2.53 -41.64 -8.69
C THR A 186 -2.52 -40.28 -9.39
N ASP A 187 -3.56 -39.96 -10.16
CA ASP A 187 -3.72 -38.66 -10.81
C ASP A 187 -3.77 -37.52 -9.78
N ARG A 188 -4.49 -37.73 -8.68
CA ARG A 188 -4.56 -36.73 -7.60
C ARG A 188 -3.23 -36.57 -6.86
N ARG A 189 -2.47 -37.65 -6.68
CA ARG A 189 -1.10 -37.60 -6.11
C ARG A 189 -0.16 -36.85 -7.05
N LYS A 190 -0.23 -37.13 -8.35
CA LYS A 190 0.55 -36.46 -9.40
C LYS A 190 0.23 -34.96 -9.45
N ALA A 191 -1.04 -34.56 -9.50
CA ALA A 191 -1.45 -33.16 -9.50
C ALA A 191 -1.01 -32.41 -8.22
N LYS A 192 -1.09 -33.05 -7.05
CA LYS A 192 -0.57 -32.49 -5.79
C LYS A 192 0.94 -32.30 -5.83
N LYS A 193 1.67 -33.28 -6.39
CA LYS A 193 3.11 -33.22 -6.58
C LYS A 193 3.43 -32.04 -7.49
N GLU A 194 2.94 -32.02 -8.73
CA GLU A 194 3.18 -30.94 -9.71
C GLU A 194 2.88 -29.54 -9.16
N ARG A 195 1.77 -29.36 -8.42
CA ARG A 195 1.45 -28.08 -7.78
C ARG A 195 2.49 -27.65 -6.74
N ARG A 196 3.01 -28.58 -5.93
CA ARG A 196 4.02 -28.32 -4.89
C ARG A 196 5.39 -27.97 -5.49
N GLU A 197 5.74 -28.62 -6.59
CA GLU A 197 7.09 -28.53 -7.19
C GLU A 197 7.26 -27.31 -8.11
N SER A 198 6.14 -26.76 -8.61
CA SER A 198 6.05 -25.79 -9.71
C SER A 198 7.11 -24.67 -9.77
N ARG A 199 7.38 -23.95 -8.68
CA ARG A 199 8.34 -22.82 -8.69
C ARG A 199 9.61 -23.09 -7.89
N LYS A 200 9.51 -23.55 -6.65
CA LYS A 200 10.68 -23.74 -5.77
C LYS A 200 11.59 -24.86 -6.27
N GLU A 201 11.01 -25.98 -6.68
CA GLU A 201 11.81 -27.11 -7.17
C GLU A 201 12.37 -26.85 -8.55
N PHE A 202 11.58 -26.24 -9.43
CA PHE A 202 12.06 -25.75 -10.72
C PHE A 202 13.31 -24.85 -10.58
N MET A 203 13.29 -23.89 -9.66
CA MET A 203 14.44 -23.02 -9.41
C MET A 203 15.62 -23.76 -8.78
N LYS A 204 15.37 -24.74 -7.89
CA LYS A 204 16.44 -25.59 -7.32
C LYS A 204 17.14 -26.41 -8.41
N VAL A 205 16.38 -27.09 -9.26
CA VAL A 205 16.93 -27.90 -10.38
C VAL A 205 17.76 -27.02 -11.31
N LYS A 206 17.24 -25.86 -11.73
CA LYS A 206 18.00 -24.91 -12.56
C LYS A 206 19.29 -24.44 -11.90
N ARG A 207 19.30 -24.16 -10.60
CA ARG A 207 20.51 -23.77 -9.87
C ARG A 207 21.57 -24.87 -9.89
N VAL A 208 21.18 -26.13 -9.67
CA VAL A 208 22.07 -27.30 -9.73
C VAL A 208 22.65 -27.48 -11.13
N GLU A 209 21.82 -27.38 -12.17
CA GLU A 209 22.26 -27.48 -13.57
C GLU A 209 23.26 -26.38 -13.94
N ILE A 210 23.00 -25.14 -13.52
CA ILE A 210 23.90 -24.01 -13.77
C ILE A 210 25.24 -24.21 -13.04
N ALA A 211 25.21 -24.63 -11.77
CA ALA A 211 26.42 -24.91 -11.01
C ALA A 211 27.26 -26.02 -11.65
N ALA A 212 26.63 -27.12 -12.07
CA ALA A 212 27.31 -28.22 -12.77
C ALA A 212 27.97 -27.76 -14.08
N LYS A 213 27.28 -26.93 -14.89
CA LYS A 213 27.85 -26.33 -16.11
C LYS A 213 29.03 -25.42 -15.83
N GLN A 214 28.98 -24.63 -14.75
CA GLN A 214 30.09 -23.77 -14.33
C GLN A 214 31.31 -24.59 -13.89
N ASP A 215 31.10 -25.69 -13.17
CA ASP A 215 32.19 -26.57 -12.73
C ASP A 215 32.83 -27.31 -13.91
N GLU A 216 32.03 -27.76 -14.88
CA GLU A 216 32.55 -28.35 -16.12
C GLU A 216 33.38 -27.33 -16.92
N ALA A 217 32.90 -26.08 -17.04
CA ALA A 217 33.65 -25.01 -17.70
C ALA A 217 34.96 -24.67 -16.97
N ARG A 218 34.95 -24.64 -15.63
CA ARG A 218 36.18 -24.48 -14.81
C ARG A 218 37.16 -25.63 -15.04
N ARG A 219 36.69 -26.88 -15.04
CA ARG A 219 37.51 -28.07 -15.34
C ARG A 219 38.12 -27.99 -16.74
N LYS A 220 37.32 -27.65 -17.77
CA LYS A 220 37.80 -27.45 -19.15
C LYS A 220 38.88 -26.36 -19.23
N LYS A 221 38.71 -25.23 -18.54
CA LYS A 221 39.69 -24.13 -18.47
C LYS A 221 41.00 -24.52 -17.77
N ILE A 222 40.93 -25.34 -16.72
CA ILE A 222 42.12 -25.88 -16.04
C ILE A 222 42.86 -26.84 -16.98
N MET A 223 42.13 -27.72 -17.67
CA MET A 223 42.71 -28.69 -18.60
C MET A 223 43.33 -28.04 -19.83
N SER A 224 42.74 -26.97 -20.37
CA SER A 224 43.35 -26.22 -21.47
C SER A 224 44.65 -25.53 -21.06
N ARG A 225 44.71 -24.94 -19.85
CA ARG A 225 45.95 -24.35 -19.30
C ARG A 225 47.04 -25.39 -19.05
N ARG A 226 46.68 -26.61 -18.65
CA ARG A 226 47.63 -27.72 -18.46
C ARG A 226 48.23 -28.25 -19.77
N LYS A 227 47.55 -28.11 -20.90
CA LYS A 227 48.05 -28.53 -22.22
C LYS A 227 48.97 -27.51 -22.92
N VAL A 228 49.07 -26.30 -22.38
CA VAL A 228 49.87 -25.18 -22.96
C VAL A 228 51.21 -24.99 -22.23
N LYS A 229 51.48 -25.79 -21.19
CA LYS A 229 52.81 -25.97 -20.59
C LYS A 229 53.38 -27.30 -21.04
#